data_AF-A0A1I2D9Z6-F1
#
_entry.id   AF-A0A1I2D9Z6-F1
#
_cell.length_a   1.000
_cell.length_b   1.000
_cell.length_c   1.000
_cell.angle_alpha   90.00
_cell.angle_beta   90.00
_cell.angle_gamma   90.00
#
_symmetry.space_group_name_H-M   'P 1'
#
loop_
_entity.id
_entity.type
_entity.pdbx_description
1 polymer ?
#
loop_
_entity_poly.entity_id
_entity_poly.type
_entity_poly.pdbx_seq_one_letter_code
_entity_poly.pdbx_strand_id
1 'polypeptide(L)'
;MTNESLTFAAAVATARPAGAYLDEMMARVGVDGLTAAFAEPALLARLDQHAAAVRDALRDAGRSLDAEGLAAYARSLAAGAVRIGRPLPDPGFAPMSGADWLAAGFPLLRLAAVCLIAESEGLL
;
A
#
# COMPACT_ATOMS: atom_id res chain seq x y z
N MET A 1 25.25 33.42 -10.74
CA MET A 1 25.62 32.08 -10.23
C MET A 1 24.31 31.31 -10.14
N THR A 2 24.06 30.47 -11.15
CA THR A 2 22.80 29.80 -11.44
C THR A 2 22.49 28.72 -10.41
N ASN A 3 21.39 28.88 -9.68
CA ASN A 3 20.88 27.88 -8.74
C ASN A 3 19.80 27.04 -9.43
N GLU A 4 20.11 26.55 -10.63
CA GLU A 4 19.15 25.90 -11.55
C GLU A 4 19.35 24.37 -11.57
N SER A 5 20.33 23.87 -10.82
CA SER A 5 20.76 22.48 -10.85
C SER A 5 20.24 21.63 -9.68
N LEU A 6 19.63 22.24 -8.64
CA LEU A 6 19.12 21.51 -7.47
C LEU A 6 17.67 21.00 -7.66
N THR A 7 16.95 21.51 -8.65
CA THR A 7 15.52 21.19 -8.87
C THR A 7 15.30 19.93 -9.72
N PHE A 8 16.32 19.48 -10.48
CA PHE A 8 16.22 18.29 -11.35
C PHE A 8 16.96 17.06 -10.80
N ALA A 9 17.78 17.22 -9.76
CA ALA A 9 18.70 16.21 -9.26
C ALA A 9 18.28 15.56 -7.92
N ALA A 10 17.06 15.83 -7.45
CA ALA A 10 16.44 15.02 -6.38
C ALA A 10 16.00 13.67 -6.98
N ALA A 11 17.01 12.85 -7.31
CA ALA A 11 16.95 11.44 -7.61
C ALA A 11 15.64 10.97 -8.26
N VAL A 12 15.67 10.81 -9.58
CA VAL A 12 15.05 9.60 -10.16
C VAL A 12 15.86 8.43 -9.59
N ALA A 13 15.66 8.11 -8.31
CA ALA A 13 15.74 6.74 -7.87
C ALA A 13 14.75 6.06 -8.80
N THR A 14 15.25 5.25 -9.73
CA THR A 14 14.41 4.46 -10.61
C THR A 14 13.37 3.81 -9.70
N ALA A 15 12.13 4.30 -9.78
CA ALA A 15 11.08 3.82 -8.91
C ALA A 15 11.08 2.31 -9.08
N ARG A 16 11.19 1.57 -7.96
CA ARG A 16 11.25 0.11 -8.01
C ARG A 16 10.13 -0.37 -8.94
N PRO A 17 10.40 -1.33 -9.86
CA PRO A 17 9.38 -1.86 -10.77
C PRO A 17 8.08 -2.15 -10.02
N ALA A 18 6.94 -1.88 -10.66
CA ALA A 18 5.64 -1.95 -9.99
C ALA A 18 5.41 -3.28 -9.25
N GLY A 19 5.63 -4.43 -9.92
CA GLY A 19 5.54 -5.75 -9.30
C GLY A 19 6.42 -5.88 -8.07
N ALA A 20 7.72 -5.59 -8.19
CA ALA A 20 8.65 -5.66 -7.05
C ALA A 20 8.31 -4.68 -5.90
N TYR A 21 7.58 -3.60 -6.16
CA TYR A 21 7.04 -2.73 -5.11
C TYR A 21 5.81 -3.35 -4.43
N LEU A 22 4.92 -3.98 -5.20
CA LEU A 22 3.77 -4.71 -4.65
C LEU A 22 4.23 -5.92 -3.83
N ASP A 23 5.25 -6.64 -4.26
CA ASP A 23 5.90 -7.72 -3.48
C ASP A 23 6.42 -7.21 -2.13
N GLU A 24 7.07 -6.05 -2.12
CA GLU A 24 7.53 -5.45 -0.87
C GLU A 24 6.35 -5.09 0.04
N MET A 25 5.25 -4.56 -0.51
CA MET A 25 4.05 -4.27 0.28
C MET A 25 3.41 -5.56 0.81
N MET A 26 3.39 -6.62 0.01
CA MET A 26 2.93 -7.93 0.44
C MET A 26 3.78 -8.43 1.61
N ALA A 27 5.11 -8.34 1.53
CA ALA A 27 6.01 -8.74 2.60
C ALA A 27 5.95 -7.86 3.87
N ARG A 28 5.67 -6.56 3.72
CA ARG A 28 5.60 -5.62 4.85
C ARG A 28 4.26 -5.65 5.59
N VAL A 29 3.16 -5.82 4.87
CA VAL A 29 1.80 -5.66 5.44
C VAL A 29 0.79 -6.66 4.90
N GLY A 30 0.98 -7.17 3.68
CA GLY A 30 -0.02 -8.01 3.01
C GLY A 30 -0.12 -9.41 3.62
N VAL A 31 0.98 -10.13 3.81
CA VAL A 31 0.96 -11.52 4.31
C VAL A 31 0.25 -11.60 5.67
N ASP A 32 0.69 -10.81 6.65
CA ASP A 32 0.10 -10.83 8.00
C ASP A 32 -1.32 -10.24 8.03
N GLY A 33 -1.56 -9.18 7.24
CA GLY A 33 -2.87 -8.52 7.17
C GLY A 33 -3.95 -9.39 6.53
N LEU A 34 -3.62 -10.09 5.44
CA LEU A 34 -4.55 -11.02 4.78
C LEU A 34 -4.77 -12.27 5.61
N THR A 35 -3.72 -12.82 6.22
CA THR A 35 -3.85 -13.95 7.15
C THR A 35 -4.79 -13.61 8.31
N ALA A 36 -4.61 -12.44 8.92
CA ALA A 36 -5.50 -11.97 10.00
C ALA A 36 -6.93 -11.73 9.48
N ALA A 37 -7.10 -11.15 8.30
CA ALA A 37 -8.42 -10.91 7.71
C ALA A 37 -9.19 -12.21 7.44
N PHE A 38 -8.53 -13.24 6.91
CA PHE A 38 -9.18 -14.53 6.68
C PHE A 38 -9.56 -15.26 7.98
N ALA A 39 -8.94 -14.92 9.10
CA ALA A 39 -9.31 -15.45 10.42
C ALA A 39 -10.38 -14.59 11.14
N GLU A 40 -10.57 -13.33 10.74
CA GLU A 40 -11.45 -12.36 11.40
C GLU A 40 -12.41 -11.69 10.39
N PRO A 41 -13.68 -12.14 10.30
CA PRO A 41 -14.64 -11.62 9.33
C PRO A 41 -14.86 -10.10 9.39
N ALA A 42 -14.77 -9.50 10.59
CA ALA A 42 -14.92 -8.06 10.73
C ALA A 42 -13.76 -7.29 10.05
N LEU A 43 -12.55 -7.85 10.12
CA LEU A 43 -11.38 -7.28 9.46
C LEU A 43 -11.45 -7.48 7.95
N LEU A 44 -11.87 -8.65 7.46
CA LEU A 44 -12.07 -8.89 6.03
C LEU A 44 -13.06 -7.89 5.43
N ALA A 45 -14.21 -7.69 6.07
CA ALA A 45 -15.20 -6.71 5.62
C ALA A 45 -14.64 -5.28 5.58
N ARG A 46 -13.74 -4.94 6.51
CA ARG A 46 -13.05 -3.64 6.54
C ARG A 46 -12.05 -3.52 5.38
N LEU A 47 -11.29 -4.56 5.09
CA LEU A 47 -10.39 -4.58 3.93
C LEU A 47 -11.17 -4.48 2.62
N ASP A 48 -12.32 -5.14 2.49
CA ASP A 48 -13.19 -5.02 1.31
C ASP A 48 -13.67 -3.58 1.09
N GLN A 49 -14.08 -2.89 2.15
CA GLN A 49 -14.45 -1.47 2.07
C GLN A 49 -13.26 -0.61 1.62
N HIS A 50 -12.07 -0.86 2.18
CA HIS A 50 -10.87 -0.17 1.75
C HIS A 50 -10.50 -0.49 0.30
N ALA A 51 -10.69 -1.73 -0.16
CA ALA A 51 -10.41 -2.17 -1.52
C ALA A 51 -11.36 -1.51 -2.52
N ALA A 52 -12.67 -1.45 -2.23
CA ALA A 52 -13.64 -0.70 -3.02
C ALA A 52 -13.21 0.77 -3.18
N ALA A 53 -12.86 1.41 -2.06
CA ALA A 53 -12.38 2.79 -2.09
C ALA A 53 -11.02 2.96 -2.79
N VAL A 54 -10.21 1.91 -2.99
CA VAL A 54 -8.94 1.99 -3.76
C VAL A 54 -9.29 2.00 -5.24
N ARG A 55 -10.18 1.08 -5.66
CA ARG A 55 -10.69 1.02 -7.03
C ARG A 55 -11.35 2.35 -7.44
N ASP A 56 -12.13 2.95 -6.56
CA ASP A 56 -12.74 4.27 -6.80
C ASP A 56 -11.66 5.36 -6.93
N ALA A 57 -10.68 5.40 -6.03
CA ALA A 57 -9.60 6.39 -6.10
C ALA A 57 -8.75 6.27 -7.38
N LEU A 58 -8.51 5.05 -7.87
CA LEU A 58 -7.83 4.83 -9.15
C LEU A 58 -8.69 5.31 -10.33
N ARG A 59 -9.98 4.96 -10.32
CA ARG A 59 -10.94 5.40 -11.33
C ARG A 59 -11.02 6.93 -11.41
N ASP A 60 -11.17 7.59 -10.28
CA ASP A 60 -11.27 9.06 -10.18
C ASP A 60 -9.98 9.75 -10.63
N ALA A 61 -8.84 9.09 -10.45
CA ALA A 61 -7.54 9.55 -10.93
C ALA A 61 -7.26 9.20 -12.40
N GLY A 62 -8.19 8.56 -13.11
CA GLY A 62 -8.01 8.11 -14.50
C GLY A 62 -6.92 7.05 -14.67
N ARG A 63 -6.65 6.26 -13.61
CA ARG A 63 -5.64 5.19 -13.61
C ARG A 63 -6.29 3.82 -13.79
N SER A 64 -5.61 2.96 -14.53
CA SER A 64 -5.97 1.55 -14.66
C SER A 64 -5.83 0.81 -13.34
N LEU A 65 -6.66 -0.22 -13.14
CA LEU A 65 -6.50 -1.20 -12.06
C LEU A 65 -5.49 -2.27 -12.50
N ASP A 66 -4.23 -1.87 -12.63
CA ASP A 66 -3.10 -2.76 -12.95
C ASP A 66 -1.97 -2.58 -11.94
N ALA A 67 -0.87 -3.32 -12.12
CA ALA A 67 0.27 -3.27 -11.20
C ALA A 67 0.84 -1.84 -11.07
N GLU A 68 0.92 -1.08 -12.16
CA GLU A 68 1.42 0.30 -12.14
C GLU A 68 0.48 1.25 -11.39
N GLY A 69 -0.82 1.14 -11.62
CA GLY A 69 -1.85 1.90 -10.91
C GLY A 69 -1.82 1.65 -9.40
N LEU A 70 -1.82 0.38 -9.00
CA LEU A 70 -1.76 -0.01 -7.59
C LEU A 70 -0.44 0.39 -6.94
N ALA A 71 0.70 0.16 -7.60
CA ALA A 71 2.01 0.56 -7.06
C ALA A 71 2.12 2.08 -6.90
N ALA A 72 1.63 2.87 -7.87
CA ALA A 72 1.60 4.33 -7.75
C ALA A 72 0.74 4.81 -6.57
N TYR A 73 -0.43 4.19 -6.37
CA TYR A 73 -1.30 4.48 -5.23
C TYR A 73 -0.63 4.11 -3.90
N ALA A 74 -0.05 2.91 -3.81
CA ALA A 74 0.65 2.43 -2.62
C ALA A 74 1.89 3.27 -2.27
N ARG A 75 2.67 3.71 -3.27
CA ARG A 75 3.79 4.66 -3.07
C ARG A 75 3.31 5.98 -2.49
N SER A 76 2.19 6.49 -2.98
CA SER A 76 1.60 7.75 -2.49
C SER A 76 1.13 7.62 -1.03
N LEU A 77 0.54 6.48 -0.66
CA LEU A 77 0.18 6.17 0.73
C LEU A 77 1.40 6.05 1.64
N ALA A 78 2.41 5.29 1.22
CA ALA A 78 3.65 5.11 1.97
C ALA A 78 4.37 6.45 2.20
N ALA A 79 4.49 7.28 1.16
CA ALA A 79 5.03 8.63 1.27
C ALA A 79 4.21 9.53 2.20
N GLY A 80 2.88 9.40 2.17
CA GLY A 80 1.98 10.08 3.11
C GLY A 80 2.22 9.67 4.56
N ALA A 81 2.37 8.38 4.82
CA ALA A 81 2.64 7.80 6.13
C ALA A 81 3.98 8.29 6.72
N VAL A 82 5.03 8.34 5.89
CA VAL A 82 6.34 8.92 6.25
C VAL A 82 6.20 10.40 6.63
N ARG A 83 5.47 11.19 5.84
CA ARG A 83 5.32 12.64 6.07
C ARG A 83 4.65 12.98 7.40
N ILE A 84 3.77 12.10 7.89
CA ILE A 84 3.08 12.28 9.18
C ILE A 84 3.81 11.59 10.35
N GLY A 85 5.06 11.13 10.14
CA GLY A 85 5.88 10.51 11.18
C GLY A 85 5.43 9.10 11.57
N ARG A 86 4.68 8.41 10.71
CA ARG A 86 4.22 7.03 10.93
C ARG A 86 4.58 6.17 9.72
N PRO A 87 5.88 5.86 9.51
CA PRO A 87 6.31 5.02 8.40
C PRO A 87 5.69 3.61 8.50
N LEU A 88 5.73 2.88 7.38
CA LEU A 88 5.30 1.50 7.34
C LEU A 88 6.22 0.61 8.18
N PRO A 89 5.72 -0.50 8.75
CA PRO A 89 6.57 -1.45 9.43
C PRO A 89 7.60 -2.08 8.48
N ASP A 90 8.69 -2.56 9.05
CA ASP A 90 9.60 -3.44 8.33
C ASP A 90 8.98 -4.82 8.10
N PRO A 91 9.42 -5.57 7.07
CA PRO A 91 8.93 -6.92 6.81
C PRO A 91 8.98 -7.79 8.07
N GLY A 92 7.85 -8.43 8.41
CA GLY A 92 7.71 -9.25 9.61
C GLY A 92 7.47 -8.49 10.93
N PHE A 93 7.29 -7.16 10.88
CA PHE A 93 6.95 -6.33 12.05
C PHE A 93 5.55 -5.71 11.97
N ALA A 94 4.69 -6.25 11.10
CA ALA A 94 3.28 -5.86 11.05
C ALA A 94 2.51 -6.35 12.29
N PRO A 95 1.31 -5.82 12.55
CA PRO A 95 0.41 -6.39 13.55
C PRO A 95 0.18 -7.89 13.31
N MET A 96 0.16 -8.69 14.38
CA MET A 96 0.07 -10.15 14.28
C MET A 96 -1.33 -10.70 14.62
N SER A 97 -2.19 -9.89 15.23
CA SER A 97 -3.54 -10.29 15.63
C SER A 97 -4.63 -9.51 14.91
N GLY A 98 -5.80 -10.12 14.75
CA GLY A 98 -6.98 -9.44 14.18
C GLY A 98 -7.36 -8.18 14.97
N ALA A 99 -7.23 -8.20 16.30
CA ALA A 99 -7.50 -7.05 17.16
C ALA A 99 -6.53 -5.89 16.89
N ASP A 100 -5.23 -6.17 16.75
CA ASP A 100 -4.22 -5.15 16.45
C ASP A 100 -4.43 -4.57 15.04
N TRP A 101 -4.83 -5.40 14.08
CA TRP A 101 -5.20 -4.96 12.74
C TRP A 101 -6.46 -4.09 12.71
N LEU A 102 -7.49 -4.46 13.48
CA LEU A 102 -8.71 -3.64 13.61
C LEU A 102 -8.43 -2.28 14.26
N ALA A 103 -7.44 -2.22 15.16
CA ALA A 103 -6.93 -0.98 15.75
C ALA A 103 -5.89 -0.25 14.87
N ALA A 104 -5.45 -0.86 13.76
CA ALA A 104 -4.39 -0.30 12.93
C ALA A 104 -4.84 0.99 12.23
N GLY A 105 -3.86 1.88 12.01
CA GLY A 105 -4.10 3.14 11.32
C GLY A 105 -4.51 2.94 9.86
N PHE A 106 -5.22 3.94 9.32
CA PHE A 106 -5.70 3.96 7.94
C PHE A 106 -4.65 3.54 6.89
N PRO A 107 -3.37 4.00 6.92
CA PRO A 107 -2.40 3.61 5.91
C PRO A 107 -2.12 2.11 5.85
N LEU A 108 -2.07 1.43 7.01
CA LEU A 108 -1.83 -0.01 7.08
C LEU A 108 -3.02 -0.79 6.52
N LEU A 109 -4.24 -0.47 6.96
CA LEU A 109 -5.45 -1.10 6.43
C LEU A 109 -5.61 -0.85 4.92
N ARG A 110 -5.27 0.36 4.46
CA ARG A 110 -5.37 0.70 3.04
C ARG A 110 -4.34 -0.02 2.19
N LEU A 111 -3.12 -0.22 2.68
CA LEU A 111 -2.10 -0.98 1.98
C LEU A 111 -2.36 -2.50 2.02
N ALA A 112 -2.87 -3.03 3.13
CA ALA A 112 -3.35 -4.41 3.17
C ALA A 112 -4.47 -4.66 2.15
N ALA A 113 -5.39 -3.69 1.98
CA ALA A 113 -6.40 -3.75 0.92
C ALA A 113 -5.81 -3.63 -0.50
N VAL A 114 -4.72 -2.88 -0.71
CA VAL A 114 -3.99 -2.91 -1.99
C VAL A 114 -3.41 -4.30 -2.25
N CYS A 115 -2.84 -4.95 -1.23
CA CYS A 115 -2.32 -6.32 -1.34
C CYS A 115 -3.44 -7.31 -1.63
N LEU A 116 -4.62 -7.16 -1.01
CA LEU A 116 -5.80 -7.96 -1.31
C LEU A 116 -6.19 -7.85 -2.79
N ILE A 117 -6.22 -6.63 -3.34
CA ILE A 117 -6.51 -6.43 -4.76
C ILE A 117 -5.42 -7.08 -5.61
N ALA A 118 -4.14 -6.81 -5.34
CA ALA A 118 -3.03 -7.33 -6.14
C ALA A 118 -3.04 -8.86 -6.21
N GLU A 119 -3.27 -9.54 -5.08
CA GLU A 119 -3.45 -10.99 -5.03
C GLU A 119 -4.68 -11.44 -5.84
N SER A 120 -5.84 -10.80 -5.64
CA SER A 120 -7.09 -11.19 -6.30
C SER A 120 -7.09 -10.99 -7.81
N GLU A 121 -6.29 -10.05 -8.31
CA GLU A 121 -6.17 -9.71 -9.74
C GLU A 121 -4.94 -10.37 -10.39
N GLY A 122 -4.14 -11.15 -9.65
CA GLY A 122 -2.94 -11.84 -10.16
C GLY A 122 -1.80 -10.88 -10.57
N LEU A 123 -1.59 -9.83 -9.78
CA LEU A 123 -0.62 -8.73 -10.05
C LEU A 123 0.67 -8.82 -9.21
N LEU A 124 0.90 -9.96 -8.57
CA LEU A 124 2.10 -10.30 -7.78
C LEU A 124 2.94 -11.32 -8.56
#